data_AF-A0A1U7ZDW2-F1
#
_entry.id   AF-A0A1U7ZDW2-F1
#
_cell.length_a   1.000
_cell.length_b   1.000
_cell.length_c   1.000
_cell.angle_alpha   90.00
_cell.angle_beta   90.00
_cell.angle_gamma   90.00
#
_symmetry.space_group_name_H-M   'P 1'
#
loop_
_entity.id
_entity.type
_entity.pdbx_description
1 polymer ?
#
loop_
_entity_poly.entity_id
_entity_poly.type
_entity_poly.pdbx_seq_one_letter_code
_entity_poly.pdbx_strand_id
1 'polypeptide(L)'
;MVAHTIPDNYSSLEEVTEALARAGLEYSNLIIGIDFTKSNEWTALTQDQGIFSFYPDERSCVGFEEVLVRYRQLVPHLQLAGPTSFAPIIEMAMTIVEQSGGQHHALLIIADGQVTRSVETEHGQLSPQEQKTVDAIVEASKFPLSIILVGVGDGPWDMMREFDDNIPARAFDNFQILCFIWYFSFCYL
;
A
#
# COMPACT_ATOMS: atom_id res chain seq x y z
N MET A 1 2.16 -21.96 11.49
CA MET A 1 0.91 -22.01 10.71
C MET A 1 1.20 -21.25 9.43
N VAL A 2 0.91 -21.83 8.26
CA VAL A 2 1.04 -21.12 6.98
C VAL A 2 -0.22 -20.27 6.84
N ALA A 3 -0.09 -18.96 6.61
CA ALA A 3 -1.26 -18.14 6.30
C ALA A 3 -1.95 -18.67 5.04
N HIS A 4 -3.26 -18.84 5.13
CA HIS A 4 -4.07 -19.18 3.96
C HIS A 4 -4.42 -17.87 3.23
N THR A 5 -4.23 -17.85 1.92
CA THR A 5 -4.67 -16.74 1.05
C THR A 5 -6.16 -16.54 1.17
N ILE A 6 -6.61 -15.29 1.21
CA ILE A 6 -8.04 -14.93 1.18
C ILE A 6 -8.50 -15.02 -0.27
N PRO A 7 -9.38 -15.96 -0.63
CA PRO A 7 -9.89 -16.07 -1.99
C PRO A 7 -10.88 -14.94 -2.33
N ASP A 8 -10.89 -14.55 -3.61
CA ASP A 8 -11.86 -13.63 -4.20
C ASP A 8 -13.27 -14.26 -4.22
N ASN A 9 -13.96 -14.20 -3.09
CA ASN A 9 -15.24 -14.88 -2.87
C ASN A 9 -16.47 -13.95 -3.00
N TYR A 10 -16.27 -12.68 -3.31
CA TYR A 10 -17.33 -11.68 -3.35
C TYR A 10 -17.51 -11.13 -4.75
N SER A 11 -18.77 -11.04 -5.17
CA SER A 11 -19.17 -10.59 -6.51
C SER A 11 -19.83 -9.20 -6.50
N SER A 12 -20.11 -8.65 -5.32
CA SER A 12 -20.70 -7.31 -5.17
C SER A 12 -20.24 -6.59 -3.90
N LEU A 13 -20.34 -5.26 -3.90
CA LEU A 13 -20.06 -4.42 -2.73
C LEU A 13 -21.03 -4.73 -1.57
N GLU A 14 -22.26 -5.12 -1.88
CA GLU A 14 -23.26 -5.51 -0.87
C GLU A 14 -22.81 -6.76 -0.12
N GLU A 15 -22.35 -7.79 -0.83
CA GLU A 15 -21.82 -9.01 -0.21
C GLU A 15 -20.61 -8.73 0.70
N VAL A 16 -19.70 -7.85 0.27
CA VAL A 16 -18.56 -7.41 1.09
C VAL A 16 -19.03 -6.66 2.33
N THR A 17 -19.98 -5.73 2.17
CA THR A 17 -20.52 -4.93 3.28
C THR A 17 -21.21 -5.83 4.32
N GLU A 18 -22.00 -6.79 3.88
CA GLU A 18 -22.65 -7.76 4.75
C GLU A 18 -21.66 -8.70 5.44
N ALA A 19 -20.59 -9.10 4.75
CA ALA A 19 -19.54 -9.93 5.33
C ALA A 19 -18.79 -9.17 6.44
N LEU A 20 -18.42 -7.91 6.21
CA LEU A 20 -17.77 -7.06 7.21
C LEU A 20 -18.68 -6.82 8.42
N ALA A 21 -19.97 -6.55 8.19
CA ALA A 21 -20.94 -6.38 9.26
C ALA A 21 -21.10 -7.68 10.09
N ARG A 22 -21.18 -8.84 9.44
CA ARG A 22 -21.26 -10.15 10.12
C ARG A 22 -19.99 -10.51 10.88
N ALA A 23 -18.83 -10.09 10.40
CA ALA A 23 -17.55 -10.25 11.08
C ALA A 23 -17.42 -9.34 12.33
N GLY A 24 -18.38 -8.43 12.55
CA GLY A 24 -18.38 -7.51 13.69
C GLY A 24 -17.40 -6.35 13.52
N LEU A 25 -17.05 -5.98 12.27
CA LEU A 25 -16.27 -4.78 12.03
C LEU A 25 -17.14 -3.55 12.28
N GLU A 26 -17.03 -2.98 13.46
CA GLU A 26 -17.80 -1.79 13.85
C GLU A 26 -17.13 -0.47 13.40
N TYR A 27 -15.80 -0.41 13.48
CA TYR A 27 -15.01 0.78 13.16
C TYR A 27 -13.62 0.37 12.62
N SER A 28 -13.13 1.11 11.62
CA SER A 28 -11.74 1.03 11.17
C SER A 28 -11.23 2.43 10.89
N ASN A 29 -10.00 2.70 11.30
CA ASN A 29 -9.29 3.91 10.89
C ASN A 29 -8.68 3.71 9.50
N LEU A 30 -8.42 4.81 8.78
CA LEU A 30 -7.83 4.80 7.46
C LEU A 30 -6.53 5.61 7.44
N ILE A 31 -5.47 5.01 6.92
CA ILE A 31 -4.18 5.64 6.64
C ILE A 31 -4.02 5.66 5.12
N ILE A 32 -3.60 6.79 4.55
CA ILE A 32 -3.37 6.92 3.11
C ILE A 32 -1.88 7.20 2.88
N GLY A 33 -1.22 6.27 2.20
CA GLY A 33 0.11 6.44 1.64
C GLY A 33 0.00 6.80 0.17
N ILE A 34 0.71 7.83 -0.27
CA ILE A 34 0.78 8.19 -1.69
C ILE A 34 2.23 8.14 -2.13
N ASP A 35 2.48 7.33 -3.14
CA ASP A 35 3.77 7.23 -3.78
C ASP A 35 4.03 8.48 -4.65
N PHE A 36 5.12 9.17 -4.37
CA PHE A 36 5.61 10.32 -5.14
C PHE A 36 6.96 10.00 -5.78
N THR A 37 7.09 8.81 -6.35
CA THR A 37 8.31 8.41 -7.03
C THR A 37 8.31 8.82 -8.50
N LYS A 38 9.51 9.04 -9.05
CA LYS A 38 9.68 9.24 -10.50
C LYS A 38 10.04 7.90 -11.10
N SER A 39 9.09 7.25 -11.76
CA SER A 39 9.34 5.99 -12.46
C SER A 39 10.24 6.13 -13.70
N ASN A 40 10.82 7.31 -14.01
CA ASN A 40 11.66 7.52 -15.22
C ASN A 40 12.74 8.65 -15.23
N GLU A 41 13.12 9.33 -14.14
CA GLU A 41 14.39 10.11 -14.15
C GLU A 41 15.15 10.02 -12.83
N TRP A 42 16.44 9.68 -12.96
CA TRP A 42 17.38 9.41 -11.89
C TRP A 42 17.92 10.72 -11.29
N THR A 43 17.14 11.37 -10.42
CA THR A 43 17.65 12.48 -9.59
C THR A 43 17.36 12.23 -8.13
N ALA A 44 18.41 11.83 -7.42
CA ALA A 44 18.44 11.48 -6.01
C ALA A 44 18.26 12.71 -5.11
N LEU A 45 17.05 12.93 -4.58
CA LEU A 45 16.83 13.72 -3.36
C LEU A 45 15.84 13.11 -2.36
N THR A 46 15.17 11.98 -2.69
CA THR A 46 14.59 11.09 -1.67
C THR A 46 15.42 9.82 -1.62
N GLN A 47 16.40 9.78 -0.73
CA GLN A 47 17.09 8.53 -0.41
C GLN A 47 16.10 7.61 0.30
N ASP A 48 15.41 6.70 -0.38
CA ASP A 48 14.75 5.43 0.05
C ASP A 48 14.10 5.31 1.46
N GLN A 49 13.92 6.41 2.19
CA GLN A 49 13.76 6.44 3.65
C GLN A 49 12.85 7.58 4.13
N GLY A 50 12.35 8.43 3.22
CA GLY A 50 11.57 9.61 3.61
C GLY A 50 10.09 9.41 3.37
N ILE A 51 9.32 9.13 4.43
CA ILE A 51 7.89 9.49 4.47
C ILE A 51 7.76 10.91 5.01
N PHE A 52 6.73 11.62 4.58
CA PHE A 52 6.39 12.93 5.14
C PHE A 52 4.89 13.03 5.35
N SER A 53 4.49 13.67 6.44
CA SER A 53 3.08 13.98 6.68
C SER A 53 2.63 15.13 5.78
N PHE A 54 1.36 15.12 5.39
CA PHE A 54 0.75 16.19 4.62
C PHE A 54 0.86 17.55 5.33
N TYR A 55 0.87 17.55 6.66
CA TYR A 55 1.01 18.73 7.47
C TYR A 55 2.29 18.70 8.33
N PRO A 56 3.03 19.82 8.45
CA PRO A 56 4.27 19.88 9.24
C PRO A 56 4.08 19.63 10.73
N ASP A 57 2.88 19.86 11.27
CA ASP A 57 2.50 19.59 12.65
C ASP A 57 1.98 18.14 12.85
N GLU A 58 2.13 17.30 11.83
CA GLU A 58 1.73 15.89 11.81
C GLU A 58 0.23 15.66 12.05
N ARG A 59 -0.60 16.70 11.94
CA ARG A 59 -2.05 16.54 12.10
C ARG A 59 -2.64 15.68 10.99
N SER A 60 -3.61 14.84 11.34
CA SER A 60 -4.40 14.08 10.38
C SER A 60 -5.30 15.00 9.54
N CYS A 61 -5.61 14.55 8.32
CA CYS A 61 -6.63 15.19 7.49
C CYS A 61 -8.03 14.86 8.03
N VAL A 62 -8.94 15.82 7.96
CA VAL A 62 -10.36 15.67 8.27
C VAL A 62 -11.10 15.36 6.97
N GLY A 63 -11.37 14.07 6.75
CA GLY A 63 -12.09 13.59 5.57
C GLY A 63 -11.26 13.59 4.28
N PHE A 64 -11.79 12.90 3.26
CA PHE A 64 -11.13 12.75 1.96
C PHE A 64 -11.00 14.07 1.18
N GLU A 65 -11.91 15.01 1.41
CA GLU A 65 -11.89 16.32 0.75
C GLU A 65 -10.61 17.08 1.09
N GLU A 66 -10.20 17.06 2.37
CA GLU A 66 -8.95 17.70 2.80
C GLU A 66 -7.73 16.97 2.24
N VAL A 67 -7.75 15.63 2.20
CA VAL A 67 -6.68 14.83 1.58
C VAL A 67 -6.48 15.28 0.12
N LEU A 68 -7.56 15.39 -0.66
CA LEU A 68 -7.49 15.79 -2.07
C LEU A 68 -6.99 17.24 -2.24
N VAL A 69 -7.49 18.17 -1.42
CA VAL A 69 -7.02 19.56 -1.45
C VAL A 69 -5.53 19.62 -1.15
N ARG A 70 -5.09 18.92 -0.11
CA ARG A 70 -3.70 18.98 0.34
C ARG A 70 -2.74 18.28 -0.62
N TYR A 71 -3.15 17.14 -1.17
CA TYR A 71 -2.45 16.46 -2.26
C TYR A 71 -2.18 17.42 -3.44
N ARG A 72 -3.21 18.11 -3.94
CA ARG A 72 -3.08 19.07 -5.06
C ARG A 72 -2.15 20.24 -4.77
N GLN A 73 -2.06 20.67 -3.51
CA GLN A 73 -1.15 21.74 -3.10
C GLN A 73 0.31 21.27 -3.04
N LEU A 74 0.54 20.04 -2.61
CA LEU A 74 1.87 19.48 -2.41
C LEU A 74 2.51 19.08 -3.74
N VAL A 75 1.77 18.37 -4.61
CA VAL A 75 2.26 17.79 -5.87
C VAL A 75 3.17 18.73 -6.69
N PRO A 76 2.81 20.01 -6.95
CA PRO A 76 3.65 20.89 -7.78
C PRO A 76 5.02 21.22 -7.17
N HIS A 77 5.18 21.03 -5.86
CA HIS A 77 6.38 21.36 -5.11
C HIS A 77 7.21 20.13 -4.75
N LEU A 78 6.71 18.93 -5.05
CA LEU A 78 7.41 17.68 -4.78
C LEU A 78 8.38 17.37 -5.91
N GLN A 79 9.60 17.00 -5.52
CA GLN A 79 10.56 16.41 -6.44
C GLN A 79 10.37 14.90 -6.41
N LEU A 80 9.80 14.38 -7.50
CA LEU A 80 9.68 12.95 -7.68
C LEU A 80 11.09 12.33 -7.70
N ALA A 81 11.28 11.26 -6.95
CA ALA A 81 12.57 10.58 -6.83
C ALA A 81 12.38 9.06 -6.67
N GLY A 82 13.43 8.31 -6.38
CA GLY A 82 13.35 6.87 -6.17
C GLY A 82 14.70 6.34 -5.66
N PRO A 83 14.84 5.01 -5.50
CA PRO A 83 13.86 3.94 -5.78
C PRO A 83 12.64 3.87 -4.84
N THR A 84 11.67 3.05 -5.23
CA THR A 84 10.39 2.86 -4.54
C THR A 84 10.47 1.68 -3.56
N SER A 85 10.12 1.93 -2.30
CA SER A 85 9.95 0.92 -1.26
C SER A 85 8.73 1.27 -0.41
N PHE A 86 7.87 0.29 -0.12
CA PHE A 86 6.71 0.52 0.75
C PHE A 86 7.01 0.25 2.22
N ALA A 87 8.19 -0.27 2.54
CA ALA A 87 8.57 -0.53 3.93
C ALA A 87 8.39 0.70 4.85
N PRO A 88 8.83 1.92 4.48
CA PRO A 88 8.68 3.09 5.36
C PRO A 88 7.23 3.46 5.67
N ILE A 89 6.31 3.33 4.70
CA ILE A 89 4.90 3.66 4.92
C ILE A 89 4.18 2.58 5.72
N ILE A 90 4.56 1.31 5.54
CA ILE A 90 4.04 0.19 6.32
C ILE A 90 4.52 0.28 7.78
N GLU A 91 5.79 0.60 8.00
CA GLU A 91 6.37 0.82 9.34
C GLU A 91 5.70 1.97 10.09
N MET A 92 5.39 3.07 9.39
CA MET A 92 4.62 4.16 9.97
C MET A 92 3.18 3.75 10.29
N ALA A 93 2.53 2.95 9.44
CA ALA A 93 1.21 2.45 9.75
C ALA A 93 1.19 1.54 10.99
N MET A 94 2.21 0.68 11.16
CA MET A 94 2.38 -0.09 12.40
C MET A 94 2.52 0.83 13.61
N THR A 95 3.32 1.88 13.51
CA THR A 95 3.50 2.89 14.58
C THR A 95 2.17 3.57 14.94
N ILE A 96 1.36 3.95 13.95
CA ILE A 96 0.04 4.56 14.17
C ILE A 96 -0.91 3.57 14.87
N VAL A 97 -0.89 2.29 14.47
CA VAL A 97 -1.69 1.24 15.10
C VAL A 97 -1.30 1.09 16.57
N GLU A 98 -0.01 1.07 16.90
CA GLU A 98 0.45 1.01 18.29
C GLU A 98 0.00 2.22 19.11
N GLN A 99 0.17 3.43 18.56
CA GLN A 99 -0.21 4.68 19.22
C GLN A 99 -1.72 4.79 19.45
N SER A 100 -2.53 4.16 18.60
CA SER A 100 -3.99 4.07 18.77
C SER A 100 -4.43 3.11 19.87
N GLY A 101 -3.50 2.39 20.52
CA GLY A 101 -3.82 1.34 21.48
C GLY A 101 -4.26 0.02 20.82
N GLY A 102 -3.81 -0.24 19.59
CA GLY A 102 -4.13 -1.47 18.84
C GLY A 102 -5.52 -1.44 18.19
N GLN A 103 -6.03 -0.27 17.83
CA GLN A 103 -7.25 -0.20 17.01
C GLN A 103 -6.97 -0.68 15.59
N HIS A 104 -7.98 -1.24 14.94
CA HIS A 104 -7.86 -1.67 13.56
C HIS A 104 -7.65 -0.48 12.61
N HIS A 105 -6.68 -0.62 11.69
CA HIS A 105 -6.41 0.34 10.63
C HIS A 105 -6.38 -0.36 9.27
N ALA A 106 -6.87 0.34 8.25
CA ALA A 106 -6.60 0.03 6.86
C ALA A 106 -5.56 1.02 6.32
N LEU A 107 -4.47 0.53 5.75
CA LEU A 107 -3.48 1.33 5.02
C LEU A 107 -3.77 1.23 3.52
N LEU A 108 -4.15 2.34 2.90
CA LEU A 108 -4.34 2.47 1.45
C LEU A 108 -3.09 3.09 0.82
N ILE A 109 -2.32 2.31 0.07
CA ILE A 109 -1.14 2.78 -0.67
C ILE A 109 -1.53 3.03 -2.12
N ILE A 110 -1.38 4.26 -2.62
CA ILE A 110 -1.60 4.59 -4.03
C ILE A 110 -0.23 4.70 -4.70
N ALA A 111 0.05 3.81 -5.64
CA ALA A 111 1.35 3.74 -6.32
C ALA A 111 1.23 3.44 -7.82
N ASP A 112 2.26 3.78 -8.59
CA ASP A 112 2.27 3.59 -10.05
C ASP A 112 2.83 2.23 -10.53
N GLY A 113 3.21 1.38 -9.58
CA GLY A 113 3.37 -0.07 -9.80
C GLY A 113 4.78 -0.59 -9.92
N GLN A 114 5.79 0.23 -9.64
CA GLN A 114 7.18 -0.25 -9.68
C GLN A 114 7.86 -0.13 -8.33
N VAL A 115 7.80 -1.19 -7.51
CA VAL A 115 8.88 -1.42 -6.54
C VAL A 115 10.14 -1.65 -7.36
N THR A 116 11.21 -0.91 -7.06
CA THR A 116 12.37 -0.90 -7.95
C THR A 116 13.04 -2.27 -7.96
N ARG A 117 12.99 -2.93 -9.12
CA ARG A 117 13.84 -4.08 -9.41
C ARG A 117 15.27 -3.59 -9.64
N SER A 118 16.24 -4.26 -9.06
CA SER A 118 17.61 -4.12 -9.57
C SER A 118 17.62 -4.76 -10.95
N VAL A 119 18.05 -4.03 -11.97
CA VAL A 119 18.24 -4.54 -13.35
C VAL A 119 19.25 -5.72 -13.38
N GLU A 120 19.88 -6.03 -12.25
CA GLU A 120 20.91 -7.05 -12.04
C GLU A 120 20.44 -8.30 -11.28
N THR A 121 19.18 -8.40 -10.83
CA THR A 121 18.72 -9.63 -10.17
C THR A 121 18.47 -10.74 -11.19
N GLU A 122 19.18 -11.86 -11.04
CA GLU A 122 18.88 -13.12 -11.74
C GLU A 122 17.41 -13.50 -11.52
N HIS A 123 16.80 -14.19 -12.50
CA HIS A 123 15.40 -14.62 -12.44
C HIS A 123 15.08 -15.30 -11.09
N GLY A 124 14.25 -14.65 -10.27
CA GLY A 124 13.74 -15.17 -9.00
C GLY A 124 14.36 -14.61 -7.72
N GLN A 125 15.30 -13.67 -7.79
CA GLN A 125 15.81 -12.97 -6.58
C GLN A 125 15.15 -11.60 -6.40
N LEU A 126 14.74 -11.31 -5.16
CA LEU A 126 14.18 -10.01 -4.76
C LEU A 126 15.28 -8.95 -4.67
N SER A 127 14.99 -7.72 -5.10
CA SER A 127 15.81 -6.56 -4.83
C SER A 127 15.84 -6.23 -3.33
N PRO A 128 16.83 -5.45 -2.83
CA PRO A 128 16.83 -5.00 -1.45
C PRO A 128 15.56 -4.23 -1.04
N GLN A 129 14.95 -3.48 -1.96
CA GLN A 129 13.71 -2.72 -1.74
C GLN A 129 12.49 -3.65 -1.68
N GLU A 130 12.45 -4.67 -2.54
CA GLU A 130 11.41 -5.70 -2.52
C GLU A 130 11.48 -6.52 -1.22
N GLN A 131 12.69 -6.95 -0.82
CA GLN A 131 12.88 -7.71 0.43
C GLN A 131 12.42 -6.90 1.66
N LYS A 132 12.80 -5.62 1.75
CA LYS A 132 12.34 -4.75 2.85
C LYS A 132 10.83 -4.61 2.89
N THR A 133 10.20 -4.48 1.73
CA THR A 133 8.74 -4.39 1.63
C THR A 133 8.08 -5.69 2.10
N VAL A 134 8.61 -6.83 1.68
CA VAL A 134 8.16 -8.16 2.14
C VAL A 134 8.30 -8.30 3.65
N ASP A 135 9.45 -7.96 4.21
CA ASP A 135 9.72 -8.05 5.65
C ASP A 135 8.75 -7.16 6.44
N ALA A 136 8.48 -5.94 5.95
CA ALA A 136 7.51 -5.02 6.56
C ALA A 136 6.08 -5.56 6.51
N ILE A 137 5.66 -6.21 5.42
CA ILE A 137 4.32 -6.83 5.31
C ILE A 137 4.19 -8.00 6.30
N VAL A 138 5.23 -8.84 6.40
CA VAL A 138 5.27 -9.95 7.35
C VAL A 138 5.19 -9.44 8.78
N GLU A 139 5.94 -8.39 9.13
CA GLU A 139 5.87 -7.78 10.46
C GLU A 139 4.48 -7.17 10.73
N ALA A 140 3.93 -6.44 9.77
CA ALA A 140 2.60 -5.84 9.84
C ALA A 140 1.49 -6.87 10.09
N SER A 141 1.67 -8.12 9.67
CA SER A 141 0.70 -9.21 9.93
C SER A 141 0.55 -9.56 11.41
N LYS A 142 1.39 -9.02 12.30
CA LYS A 142 1.27 -9.15 13.76
C LYS A 142 0.41 -8.06 14.38
N PHE A 143 -0.02 -7.07 13.60
CA PHE A 143 -0.83 -5.94 14.01
C PHE A 143 -2.25 -6.06 13.44
N PRO A 144 -3.26 -5.40 14.05
CA PRO A 144 -4.58 -5.23 13.45
C PRO A 144 -4.52 -4.21 12.29
N LEU A 145 -3.74 -4.53 11.26
CA LEU A 145 -3.45 -3.68 10.11
C LEU A 145 -3.73 -4.45 8.82
N SER A 146 -4.67 -3.94 8.03
CA SER A 146 -4.93 -4.40 6.66
C SER A 146 -4.28 -3.45 5.66
N ILE A 147 -3.57 -3.95 4.66
CA ILE A 147 -2.86 -3.15 3.65
C ILE A 147 -3.52 -3.37 2.29
N ILE A 148 -3.86 -2.26 1.62
CA ILE A 148 -4.50 -2.25 0.31
C ILE A 148 -3.63 -1.42 -0.63
N LEU A 149 -3.04 -2.06 -1.63
CA LEU A 149 -2.29 -1.39 -2.68
C LEU A 149 -3.20 -1.08 -3.87
N VAL A 150 -3.42 0.21 -4.15
CA VAL A 150 -4.12 0.68 -5.33
C VAL A 150 -3.11 1.06 -6.38
N GLY A 151 -3.04 0.23 -7.42
CA GLY A 151 -2.20 0.46 -8.58
C GLY A 151 -2.83 1.43 -9.58
N VAL A 152 -2.15 2.54 -9.89
CA VAL A 152 -2.56 3.52 -10.90
C VAL A 152 -1.56 3.59 -12.05
N GLY A 153 -2.01 3.80 -13.29
CA GLY A 153 -1.10 3.85 -14.44
C GLY A 153 -0.75 2.48 -15.03
N ASP A 154 0.06 2.51 -16.10
CA ASP A 154 0.11 1.46 -17.13
C ASP A 154 0.74 0.13 -16.68
N GLY A 155 1.37 0.08 -15.52
CA GLY A 155 2.06 -1.11 -15.01
C GLY A 155 3.47 -1.29 -15.59
N PRO A 156 4.02 -2.53 -15.61
CA PRO A 156 3.36 -3.83 -15.45
C PRO A 156 2.98 -4.19 -13.99
N TRP A 157 1.85 -4.90 -13.83
CA TRP A 157 1.30 -5.30 -12.51
C TRP A 157 1.46 -6.79 -12.18
N ASP A 158 2.00 -7.58 -13.10
CA ASP A 158 2.09 -9.05 -12.95
C ASP A 158 2.91 -9.47 -11.73
N MET A 159 3.98 -8.72 -11.45
CA MET A 159 4.87 -8.99 -10.31
C MET A 159 4.15 -8.76 -8.98
N MET A 160 3.27 -7.76 -8.92
CA MET A 160 2.51 -7.44 -7.72
C MET A 160 1.55 -8.59 -7.37
N ARG A 161 0.98 -9.29 -8.37
CA ARG A 161 0.21 -10.53 -8.11
C ARG A 161 1.08 -11.65 -7.57
N GLU A 162 2.28 -11.84 -8.13
CA GLU A 162 3.22 -12.83 -7.60
C GLU A 162 3.62 -12.49 -6.16
N PHE A 163 3.71 -11.21 -5.80
CA PHE A 163 3.92 -10.77 -4.43
C PHE A 163 2.73 -11.12 -3.53
N ASP A 164 1.49 -10.82 -3.91
CA ASP A 164 0.30 -11.03 -3.07
C ASP A 164 0.14 -12.49 -2.62
N ASP A 165 0.22 -13.43 -3.57
CA ASP A 165 -0.06 -14.84 -3.32
C ASP A 165 1.10 -15.61 -2.66
N ASN A 166 2.33 -15.07 -2.68
CA ASN A 166 3.53 -15.82 -2.29
C ASN A 166 4.33 -15.24 -1.13
N ILE A 167 3.80 -14.33 -0.31
CA ILE A 167 4.52 -13.84 0.88
C ILE A 167 4.59 -14.95 1.95
N PRO A 168 5.77 -15.56 2.18
CA PRO A 168 5.87 -16.62 3.18
C PRO A 168 5.86 -16.03 4.60
N ALA A 169 5.46 -16.83 5.58
CA ALA A 169 5.60 -16.55 7.01
C ALA A 169 4.76 -15.40 7.62
N ARG A 170 3.82 -14.80 6.88
CA ARG A 170 2.80 -13.91 7.47
C ARG A 170 1.86 -14.67 8.41
N ALA A 171 1.37 -14.00 9.45
CA ALA A 171 0.46 -14.59 10.44
C ALA A 171 -0.98 -14.75 9.90
N PHE A 172 -1.40 -13.81 9.06
CA PHE A 172 -2.63 -13.85 8.27
C PHE A 172 -2.41 -13.10 6.94
N ASP A 173 -3.33 -13.27 6.00
CA ASP A 173 -3.34 -12.52 4.75
C ASP A 173 -3.82 -11.08 5.01
N ASN A 174 -2.86 -10.16 5.09
CA ASN A 174 -3.05 -8.75 5.45
C ASN A 174 -2.74 -7.78 4.30
N PHE A 175 -2.55 -8.29 3.07
CA PHE A 175 -2.16 -7.50 1.92
C PHE A 175 -3.10 -7.83 0.76
N GLN A 176 -3.59 -6.81 0.04
CA GLN A 176 -4.52 -6.97 -1.08
C GLN A 176 -4.20 -5.94 -2.15
N ILE A 177 -4.30 -6.34 -3.43
CA ILE A 177 -3.94 -5.47 -4.56
C ILE A 177 -5.14 -5.18 -5.46
N LEU A 178 -5.37 -3.90 -5.73
CA LEU A 178 -6.39 -3.39 -6.64
C LEU A 178 -5.73 -2.65 -7.79
N CYS A 179 -5.75 -3.24 -8.99
CA CYS A 179 -5.26 -2.57 -10.20
C CYS A 179 -6.37 -1.70 -10.82
N PHE A 180 -6.24 -0.38 -10.72
CA PHE A 180 -7.28 0.57 -11.15
C PHE A 180 -7.56 0.53 -12.66
N ILE A 181 -6.54 0.22 -13.48
CA ILE A 181 -6.71 0.12 -14.94
C ILE A 181 -7.60 -1.06 -15.33
N TRP A 182 -7.54 -2.18 -14.62
CA TRP A 182 -8.37 -3.35 -14.96
C TRP A 182 -9.85 -3.12 -14.71
N TYR A 183 -10.19 -2.38 -13.65
CA TYR A 183 -11.57 -1.99 -13.38
C TYR A 183 -12.11 -1.02 -14.44
N PHE A 184 -11.33 -0.02 -14.86
CA PHE A 184 -11.81 0.98 -15.82
C PHE A 184 -11.78 0.53 -17.27
N SER A 185 -10.87 -0.36 -17.67
CA SER A 185 -10.87 -0.94 -19.02
C SER A 185 -12.11 -1.82 -19.26
N PHE A 186 -12.65 -2.46 -18.21
CA PHE A 186 -13.90 -3.23 -18.28
C PHE A 186 -15.16 -2.37 -18.20
N CYS A 187 -15.12 -1.17 -17.63
CA CYS A 187 -16.29 -0.29 -17.56
C CYS A 187 -16.55 0.53 -18.83
N TYR A 188 -15.66 0.49 -19.83
CA TYR A 188 -15.80 1.20 -21.11
C TYR A 188 -15.85 0.29 -22.35
N LEU A 189 -16.04 -1.03 -22.17
CA LEU A 189 -16.31 -1.99 -23.26
C LEU A 189 -17.69 -2.62 -23.11
#